data_AF-A0A428YMW5-F1
#
_entry.id   AF-A0A428YMW5-F1
#
_cell.length_a   1.000
_cell.length_b   1.000
_cell.length_c   1.000
_cell.angle_alpha   90.00
_cell.angle_beta   90.00
_cell.angle_gamma   90.00
#
_symmetry.space_group_name_H-M   'P 1'
#
loop_
_entity.id
_entity.type
_entity.pdbx_description
1 polymer ?
#
loop_
_entity_poly.entity_id
_entity_poly.type
_entity_poly.pdbx_seq_one_letter_code
_entity_poly.pdbx_strand_id
1 'polypeptide(L)'
;MLRSPAWAARGGEVDHPNDGSVVSTTDGGRTWQNVTPPDGAAEVFRDVEATDGDHAIVLAIEPPSQIYRTADGGVTWHVVFEDADPSAFYACVAFFDHRRGIAVSDPVGGRFRLAGTEDGGRSWHVLKNVKIPRFDDKLMLGVDCRRAAGCWAVGGGGLAARLSVNR
;
A
#
# COMPACT_ATOMS: atom_id res chain seq x y z
N MET A 1 9.06 28.33 10.50
CA MET A 1 8.18 27.58 9.59
C MET A 1 8.42 26.11 9.86
N LEU A 2 7.45 25.36 10.36
CA LEU A 2 7.60 23.92 10.52
C LEU A 2 7.76 23.29 9.14
N ARG A 3 8.83 22.52 8.94
CA ARG A 3 9.04 21.73 7.74
C ARG A 3 8.24 20.43 7.90
N SER A 4 7.35 20.14 6.96
CA SER A 4 6.49 18.97 7.01
C SER A 4 7.21 17.76 6.42
N PRO A 5 7.23 16.60 7.13
CA PRO A 5 7.76 15.38 6.55
C PRO A 5 6.84 14.87 5.45
N ALA A 6 7.41 14.19 4.46
CA ALA A 6 6.67 13.49 3.41
C ALA A 6 7.47 12.29 2.89
N TRP A 7 6.76 11.40 2.20
CA TRP A 7 7.26 10.13 1.69
C TRP A 7 6.82 9.93 0.26
N ALA A 8 7.62 9.21 -0.53
CA ALA A 8 7.25 8.75 -1.86
C ALA A 8 7.82 7.35 -2.10
N ALA A 9 7.05 6.53 -2.79
CA ALA A 9 7.45 5.21 -3.26
C ALA A 9 7.37 5.16 -4.78
N ARG A 10 8.27 4.39 -5.37
CA ARG A 10 8.45 4.28 -6.81
C ARG A 10 8.73 2.83 -7.17
N GLY A 11 8.10 2.37 -8.25
CA GLY A 11 8.46 1.11 -8.92
C GLY A 11 9.63 1.29 -9.89
N GLY A 12 10.20 0.20 -10.40
CA GLY A 12 11.35 0.27 -11.30
C GLY A 12 11.07 0.95 -12.65
N GLU A 13 12.16 1.24 -13.35
CA GLU A 13 12.15 1.86 -14.69
C GLU A 13 12.01 0.83 -15.80
N VAL A 14 11.73 1.27 -17.03
CA VAL A 14 11.66 0.36 -18.20
C VAL A 14 12.95 -0.45 -18.36
N ASP A 15 14.10 0.18 -18.12
CA ASP A 15 15.42 -0.44 -18.25
C ASP A 15 15.90 -1.13 -16.96
N HIS A 16 15.28 -0.79 -15.82
CA HIS A 16 15.60 -1.31 -14.49
C HIS A 16 14.30 -1.59 -13.71
N PRO A 17 13.51 -2.59 -14.13
CA PRO A 17 12.16 -2.81 -13.63
C PRO A 17 12.11 -3.18 -12.15
N ASN A 18 13.24 -3.59 -11.58
CA ASN A 18 13.38 -4.00 -10.19
C ASN A 18 14.06 -2.95 -9.30
N ASP A 19 14.36 -1.75 -9.81
CA ASP A 19 14.99 -0.67 -9.04
C ASP A 19 13.91 0.19 -8.36
N GLY A 20 13.06 -0.44 -7.56
CA GLY A 20 12.11 0.28 -6.72
C GLY A 20 12.84 1.12 -5.68
N SER A 21 12.24 2.25 -5.30
CA SER A 21 12.80 3.08 -4.23
C SER A 21 11.72 3.68 -3.35
N VAL A 22 12.07 3.84 -2.08
CA VAL A 22 11.32 4.63 -1.10
C VAL A 22 12.20 5.80 -0.69
N VAL A 23 11.64 7.00 -0.77
CA VAL A 23 12.32 8.23 -0.42
C VAL A 23 11.51 9.03 0.59
N SER A 24 12.18 9.72 1.49
CA SER A 24 11.56 10.61 2.48
C SER A 24 12.19 12.00 2.45
N THR A 25 11.43 12.98 2.90
CA THR A 25 11.88 14.36 3.07
C THR A 25 11.44 14.87 4.42
N THR A 26 12.27 15.70 5.04
CA THR A 26 11.97 16.44 6.27
C THR A 26 11.99 17.95 6.05
N ASP A 27 12.17 18.40 4.80
CA ASP A 27 12.32 19.81 4.45
C ASP A 27 11.27 20.36 3.48
N GLY A 28 10.13 19.68 3.40
CA GLY A 28 9.04 20.03 2.50
C GLY A 28 9.38 19.73 1.03
N GLY A 29 10.15 18.68 0.77
CA GLY A 29 10.47 18.19 -0.57
C GLY A 29 11.60 18.93 -1.28
N ARG A 30 12.41 19.73 -0.56
CA ARG A 30 13.59 20.39 -1.16
C ARG A 30 14.73 19.40 -1.33
N THR A 31 14.90 18.50 -0.37
CA THR A 31 15.83 17.37 -0.44
C THR A 31 15.12 16.08 -0.07
N TRP A 32 15.57 14.98 -0.68
CA TRP A 32 15.03 13.64 -0.51
C TRP A 32 16.15 12.67 -0.13
N GLN A 33 15.87 11.79 0.82
CA GLN A 33 16.78 10.75 1.26
C GLN A 33 16.24 9.39 0.81
N ASN A 34 17.10 8.53 0.29
CA ASN A 34 16.75 7.15 0.00
C ASN A 34 16.68 6.38 1.32
N VAL A 35 15.49 5.86 1.61
CA VAL A 35 15.14 5.08 2.80
C VAL A 35 14.50 3.75 2.40
N THR A 36 14.91 3.23 1.24
CA THR A 36 14.41 1.95 0.70
C THR A 36 14.72 0.82 1.69
N PRO A 37 13.76 -0.10 1.95
CA PRO A 37 14.03 -1.30 2.74
C PRO A 37 15.29 -2.02 2.23
N PRO A 38 16.29 -2.34 3.08
CA PRO A 38 17.55 -2.93 2.64
C PRO A 38 17.38 -4.24 1.85
N ASP A 39 16.43 -5.07 2.27
CA ASP A 39 16.10 -6.34 1.62
C ASP A 39 15.09 -6.17 0.46
N GLY A 40 14.59 -4.96 0.25
CA GLY A 40 13.57 -4.64 -0.76
C GLY A 40 14.13 -3.93 -2.00
N ALA A 41 15.44 -3.92 -2.20
CA ALA A 41 16.07 -3.19 -3.32
C ALA A 41 15.75 -3.77 -4.71
N ALA A 42 15.21 -5.00 -4.78
CA ALA A 42 14.72 -5.63 -6.00
C ALA A 42 13.19 -5.59 -6.13
N GLU A 43 12.50 -4.99 -5.16
CA GLU A 43 11.06 -4.93 -5.12
C GLU A 43 10.54 -3.78 -5.97
N VAL A 44 9.32 -3.95 -6.49
CA VAL A 44 8.59 -2.86 -7.14
C VAL A 44 7.64 -2.26 -6.12
N PHE A 45 7.96 -1.06 -5.62
CA PHE A 45 7.09 -0.38 -4.67
C PHE A 45 5.97 0.38 -5.38
N ARG A 46 4.72 0.20 -4.94
CA ARG A 46 3.54 0.73 -5.65
C ARG A 46 2.86 1.88 -4.94
N ASP A 47 2.81 1.84 -3.62
CA ASP A 47 2.08 2.81 -2.82
C ASP A 47 2.73 3.00 -1.45
N VAL A 48 2.56 4.18 -0.86
CA VAL A 48 3.10 4.55 0.46
C VAL A 48 2.07 5.34 1.24
N GLU A 49 1.88 4.95 2.50
CA GLU A 49 1.04 5.67 3.45
C GLU A 49 1.84 5.97 4.72
N ALA A 50 1.87 7.23 5.12
CA ALA A 50 2.63 7.71 6.27
C ALA A 50 1.73 8.45 7.25
N THR A 51 1.85 8.12 8.54
CA THR A 51 1.13 8.84 9.60
C THR A 51 1.91 10.05 10.10
N ASP A 52 3.23 10.00 10.01
CA ASP A 52 4.15 11.08 10.37
C ASP A 52 5.53 10.87 9.71
N GLY A 53 6.55 11.60 10.18
CA GLY A 53 7.91 11.50 9.65
C GLY A 53 8.66 10.22 10.06
N ASP A 54 8.21 9.52 11.09
CA ASP A 54 8.86 8.32 11.61
C ASP A 54 8.13 7.04 11.17
N HIS A 55 6.82 7.13 10.94
CA HIS A 55 5.95 6.00 10.67
C HIS A 55 5.40 6.01 9.26
N ALA A 56 5.80 5.01 8.47
CA ALA A 56 5.31 4.78 7.12
C ALA A 56 5.13 3.29 6.84
N ILE A 57 4.28 3.02 5.85
CA ILE A 57 4.02 1.72 5.27
C ILE A 57 4.18 1.82 3.77
N VAL A 58 4.81 0.81 3.16
CA VAL A 58 4.98 0.73 1.71
C VAL A 58 4.54 -0.64 1.19
N LEU A 59 3.88 -0.64 0.03
CA LEU A 59 3.47 -1.86 -0.69
C LEU A 59 4.53 -2.26 -1.71
N ALA A 60 4.89 -3.55 -1.69
CA ALA A 60 5.66 -4.22 -2.74
C ALA A 60 4.77 -5.23 -3.47
N ILE A 61 4.83 -5.22 -4.81
CA ILE A 61 3.89 -5.97 -5.66
C ILE A 61 4.45 -7.29 -6.21
N GLU A 62 5.75 -7.50 -6.16
CA GLU A 62 6.34 -8.73 -6.68
C GLU A 62 5.91 -9.92 -5.83
N PRO A 63 5.69 -11.13 -6.40
CA PRO A 63 5.35 -12.30 -5.60
C PRO A 63 6.53 -12.75 -4.71
N PRO A 64 6.33 -12.88 -3.38
CA PRO A 64 5.09 -12.68 -2.65
C PRO A 64 4.81 -11.19 -2.40
N SER A 65 3.57 -10.73 -2.64
CA SER A 65 3.24 -9.31 -2.42
C SER A 65 3.29 -9.01 -0.92
N GLN A 66 3.97 -7.92 -0.56
CA GLN A 66 4.37 -7.62 0.81
C GLN A 66 3.97 -6.21 1.25
N ILE A 67 3.80 -6.05 2.57
CA ILE A 67 3.68 -4.76 3.22
C ILE A 67 4.87 -4.59 4.16
N TYR A 68 5.66 -3.55 3.95
CA TYR A 68 6.73 -3.15 4.85
C TYR A 68 6.26 -2.01 5.74
N ARG A 69 6.74 -1.98 6.99
CA ARG A 69 6.50 -0.90 7.94
C ARG A 69 7.79 -0.42 8.56
N THR A 70 7.91 0.90 8.72
CA THR A 70 8.93 1.56 9.54
C THR A 70 8.29 2.32 10.70
N ALA A 71 9.07 2.57 11.75
CA ALA A 71 8.71 3.40 12.89
C ALA A 71 9.85 4.32 13.34
N ASP A 72 10.87 4.48 12.50
CA ASP A 72 12.09 5.25 12.78
C ASP A 72 12.57 6.06 11.56
N GLY A 73 11.62 6.50 10.73
CA GLY A 73 11.92 7.36 9.58
C GLY A 73 12.58 6.61 8.41
N GLY A 74 12.42 5.28 8.37
CA GLY A 74 12.91 4.44 7.29
C GLY A 74 14.36 4.00 7.51
N VAL A 75 14.88 4.15 8.73
CA VAL A 75 16.18 3.60 9.13
C VAL A 75 16.08 2.07 9.20
N THR A 76 14.97 1.55 9.71
CA THR A 76 14.64 0.12 9.69
C THR A 76 13.24 -0.14 9.14
N TRP A 77 13.10 -1.31 8.52
CA TRP A 77 11.85 -1.79 7.95
C TRP A 77 11.59 -3.23 8.37
N HIS A 78 10.31 -3.55 8.54
CA HIS A 78 9.84 -4.91 8.84
C HIS A 78 8.72 -5.31 7.89
N VAL A 79 8.77 -6.52 7.35
CA VAL A 79 7.64 -7.13 6.66
C VAL A 79 6.56 -7.46 7.70
N VAL A 80 5.41 -6.81 7.57
CA VAL A 80 4.24 -6.95 8.48
C VAL A 80 3.07 -7.68 7.82
N PHE A 81 3.21 -8.00 6.54
CA PHE A 81 2.29 -8.79 5.75
C PHE A 81 3.03 -9.43 4.57
N GLU A 82 2.64 -10.65 4.24
CA GLU A 82 3.05 -11.35 3.05
C GLU A 82 1.87 -12.17 2.52
N ASP A 83 1.60 -12.08 1.22
CA ASP A 83 0.65 -12.94 0.53
C ASP A 83 1.39 -13.81 -0.49
N ALA A 84 1.54 -15.09 -0.15
CA ALA A 84 2.23 -16.07 -1.00
C ALA A 84 1.41 -16.55 -2.21
N ASP A 85 0.17 -16.07 -2.37
CA ASP A 85 -0.61 -16.32 -3.58
C ASP A 85 0.06 -15.59 -4.77
N PRO A 86 0.59 -16.29 -5.78
CA PRO A 86 1.31 -15.65 -6.88
C PRO A 86 0.41 -14.79 -7.78
N SER A 87 -0.92 -14.85 -7.60
CA SER A 87 -1.87 -13.98 -8.28
C SER A 87 -2.18 -12.70 -7.48
N ALA A 88 -1.71 -12.59 -6.24
CA ALA A 88 -1.91 -11.39 -5.43
C ALA A 88 -1.01 -10.26 -5.92
N PHE A 89 -1.58 -9.08 -6.03
CA PHE A 89 -0.91 -7.87 -6.53
C PHE A 89 -1.46 -6.67 -5.78
N TYR A 90 -1.03 -6.44 -4.54
CA TYR A 90 -1.52 -5.34 -3.71
C TYR A 90 -0.97 -4.01 -4.20
N ALA A 91 -1.79 -3.29 -4.95
CA ALA A 91 -1.38 -2.06 -5.64
C ALA A 91 -1.77 -0.77 -4.91
N CYS A 92 -2.70 -0.84 -3.96
CA CYS A 92 -3.18 0.35 -3.27
C CYS A 92 -3.40 0.08 -1.78
N VAL A 93 -3.03 1.04 -0.93
CA VAL A 93 -3.31 1.04 0.51
C VAL A 93 -3.95 2.36 0.90
N ALA A 94 -4.88 2.34 1.85
CA ALA A 94 -5.40 3.55 2.46
C ALA A 94 -5.80 3.32 3.91
N PHE A 95 -5.73 4.37 4.71
CA PHE A 95 -6.13 4.36 6.10
C PHE A 95 -7.44 5.12 6.33
N PHE A 96 -8.33 4.52 7.14
CA PHE A 96 -9.52 5.20 7.64
C PHE A 96 -9.17 6.17 8.78
N ASP A 97 -8.15 5.81 9.55
CA ASP A 97 -7.58 6.53 10.69
C ASP A 97 -6.22 5.92 11.08
N HIS A 98 -5.58 6.43 12.14
CA HIS A 98 -4.27 5.95 12.62
C HIS A 98 -4.19 4.47 13.04
N ARG A 99 -5.30 3.74 13.07
CA ARG A 99 -5.35 2.32 13.45
C ARG A 99 -5.86 1.40 12.34
N ARG A 100 -6.84 1.87 11.57
CA ARG A 100 -7.58 1.01 10.64
C ARG A 100 -7.19 1.35 9.21
N GLY A 101 -6.82 0.34 8.44
CA GLY A 101 -6.42 0.47 7.04
C GLY A 101 -6.82 -0.73 6.20
N ILE A 102 -6.76 -0.54 4.88
CA ILE A 102 -7.06 -1.55 3.88
C ILE A 102 -5.99 -1.53 2.79
N ALA A 103 -5.51 -2.70 2.38
CA ALA A 103 -4.72 -2.88 1.18
C ALA A 103 -5.54 -3.66 0.16
N VAL A 104 -5.48 -3.25 -1.10
CA VAL A 104 -6.32 -3.76 -2.19
C VAL A 104 -5.41 -4.35 -3.26
N SER A 105 -5.61 -5.63 -3.54
CA SER A 105 -5.01 -6.34 -4.65
C SER A 105 -5.90 -6.32 -5.87
N ASP A 106 -5.28 -6.45 -7.04
CA ASP A 106 -5.98 -6.80 -8.28
C ASP A 106 -6.80 -8.11 -8.11
N PRO A 107 -7.76 -8.37 -9.02
CA PRO A 107 -8.69 -9.47 -8.86
C PRO A 107 -8.00 -10.84 -8.86
N VAL A 108 -8.21 -11.61 -7.80
CA VAL A 108 -7.85 -13.04 -7.73
C VAL A 108 -9.12 -13.86 -7.86
N GLY A 109 -9.22 -14.69 -8.90
CA GLY A 109 -10.46 -15.42 -9.21
C GLY A 109 -11.66 -14.51 -9.52
N GLY A 110 -11.39 -13.35 -10.12
CA GLY A 110 -12.40 -12.38 -10.57
C GLY A 110 -12.92 -11.43 -9.49
N ARG A 111 -12.33 -11.42 -8.28
CA ARG A 111 -12.70 -10.49 -7.21
C ARG A 111 -11.46 -9.86 -6.60
N PHE A 112 -11.54 -8.56 -6.27
CA PHE A 112 -10.48 -7.92 -5.50
C PHE A 112 -10.23 -8.65 -4.20
N ARG A 113 -8.96 -8.96 -3.97
CA ARG A 113 -8.47 -9.50 -2.72
C ARG A 113 -8.08 -8.33 -1.83
N LEU A 114 -8.46 -8.38 -0.55
CA LEU A 114 -8.24 -7.30 0.40
C LEU A 114 -7.49 -7.81 1.62
N ALA A 115 -6.58 -7.01 2.14
CA ALA A 115 -6.00 -7.17 3.46
C ALA A 115 -6.42 -5.99 4.34
N GLY A 116 -6.63 -6.23 5.63
CA GLY A 116 -7.01 -5.20 6.60
C GLY A 116 -6.13 -5.22 7.82
N THR A 117 -6.00 -4.05 8.44
CA THR A 117 -5.33 -3.84 9.73
C THR A 117 -6.25 -3.10 10.70
N GLU A 118 -6.10 -3.37 12.00
CA GLU A 118 -6.78 -2.65 13.08
C GLU A 118 -5.80 -2.08 14.14
N ASP A 119 -4.50 -2.24 13.93
CA ASP A 119 -3.43 -1.91 14.88
C ASP A 119 -2.41 -0.89 14.35
N GLY A 120 -2.78 -0.14 13.31
CA GLY A 120 -1.93 0.86 12.66
C GLY A 120 -0.93 0.24 11.70
N GLY A 121 -1.31 -0.88 11.09
CA GLY A 121 -0.50 -1.61 10.12
C GLY A 121 0.68 -2.36 10.73
N ARG A 122 0.66 -2.64 12.04
CA ARG A 122 1.66 -3.53 12.67
C ARG A 122 1.41 -4.98 12.30
N SER A 123 0.16 -5.34 12.04
CA SER A 123 -0.24 -6.62 11.46
C SER A 123 -1.38 -6.43 10.46
N TRP A 124 -1.42 -7.33 9.47
CA TRP A 124 -2.44 -7.36 8.44
C TRP A 124 -2.93 -8.78 8.19
N HIS A 125 -4.20 -8.90 7.79
CA HIS A 125 -4.80 -10.18 7.47
C HIS A 125 -5.68 -10.07 6.23
N VAL A 126 -5.65 -11.10 5.39
CA VAL A 126 -6.58 -11.22 4.26
C VAL A 126 -8.01 -11.24 4.79
N LEU A 127 -8.82 -10.29 4.33
CA LEU A 127 -10.22 -10.16 4.69
C LEU A 127 -11.04 -11.23 3.97
N LYS A 128 -11.74 -12.05 4.76
CA LYS A 128 -12.64 -13.09 4.25
C LYS A 128 -14.06 -12.54 4.12
N ASN A 129 -14.86 -13.12 3.21
CA ASN A 129 -16.28 -12.81 3.03
C ASN A 129 -16.61 -11.36 2.62
N VAL A 130 -15.72 -10.70 1.88
CA VAL A 130 -16.01 -9.35 1.40
C VAL A 130 -17.05 -9.39 0.28
N LYS A 131 -18.11 -8.59 0.40
CA LYS A 131 -19.17 -8.46 -0.60
C LYS A 131 -18.77 -7.46 -1.68
N ILE A 132 -17.79 -7.84 -2.51
CA ILE A 132 -17.35 -7.07 -3.67
C ILE A 132 -17.88 -7.74 -4.95
N PRO A 133 -18.47 -6.98 -5.90
CA PRO A 133 -18.83 -7.51 -7.22
C PRO A 133 -17.64 -8.19 -7.92
N ARG A 134 -17.92 -9.00 -8.93
CA ARG A 134 -16.85 -9.51 -9.80
C ARG A 134 -16.36 -8.39 -10.72
N PHE A 135 -15.06 -8.30 -10.89
CA PHE A 135 -14.39 -7.30 -11.73
C PHE A 135 -13.30 -7.99 -12.54
N ASP A 136 -13.70 -8.88 -13.44
CA ASP A 136 -12.76 -9.63 -14.27
C ASP A 136 -11.89 -8.67 -15.11
N ASP A 137 -10.59 -8.92 -15.11
CA ASP A 137 -9.56 -8.21 -15.89
C ASP A 137 -9.45 -6.69 -15.63
N LYS A 138 -9.88 -6.20 -14.46
CA LYS A 138 -9.75 -4.78 -14.09
C LYS A 138 -8.61 -4.56 -13.09
N LEU A 139 -7.64 -3.76 -13.50
CA LEU A 139 -6.57 -3.27 -12.62
C LEU A 139 -7.12 -2.27 -11.61
N MET A 140 -6.64 -2.35 -10.38
CA MET A 140 -6.84 -1.32 -9.36
C MET A 140 -5.89 -0.15 -9.61
N LEU A 141 -6.43 1.07 -9.57
CA LEU A 141 -5.67 2.29 -9.83
C LEU A 141 -5.63 3.24 -8.63
N GLY A 142 -6.54 3.07 -7.67
CA GLY A 142 -6.52 3.88 -6.45
C GLY A 142 -7.58 3.47 -5.45
N VAL A 143 -7.30 3.72 -4.18
CA VAL A 143 -8.25 3.59 -3.07
C VAL A 143 -8.17 4.83 -2.19
N ASP A 144 -9.32 5.37 -1.77
CA ASP A 144 -9.40 6.42 -0.73
C ASP A 144 -10.36 5.97 0.37
N CYS A 145 -9.98 6.22 1.61
CA CYS A 145 -10.75 5.82 2.79
C CYS A 145 -11.02 7.02 3.69
N ARG A 146 -12.27 7.17 4.11
CA ARG A 146 -12.71 8.22 5.02
C ARG A 146 -13.43 7.61 6.22
N ARG A 147 -13.00 7.97 7.43
CA ARG A 147 -13.48 7.41 8.71
C ARG A 147 -15.01 7.25 8.81
N ALA A 148 -15.76 8.26 8.36
CA ALA A 148 -17.23 8.28 8.47
C ALA A 148 -17.95 7.82 7.20
N ALA A 149 -17.25 7.70 6.07
CA ALA A 149 -17.88 7.58 4.75
C ALA A 149 -17.59 6.22 4.08
N GLY A 150 -16.51 5.53 4.47
CA GLY A 150 -16.09 4.23 3.94
C GLY A 150 -14.89 4.36 3.00
N CYS A 151 -14.62 3.32 2.21
CA CYS A 151 -13.59 3.36 1.17
C CYS A 151 -14.19 3.26 -0.22
N TRP A 152 -13.54 3.91 -1.17
CA TRP A 152 -13.84 3.82 -2.59
C TRP A 152 -12.61 3.39 -3.34
N ALA A 153 -12.82 2.53 -4.33
CA ALA A 153 -11.82 2.03 -5.23
C ALA A 153 -12.14 2.47 -6.65
N VAL A 154 -11.10 2.81 -7.41
CA VAL A 154 -11.18 3.12 -8.84
C VAL A 154 -10.25 2.20 -9.62
N GLY A 155 -10.64 1.84 -10.83
CA GLY A 155 -9.84 0.93 -11.65
C GLY A 155 -10.11 1.03 -13.14
N GLY A 156 -9.43 0.16 -13.90
CA GLY A 156 -9.53 0.11 -15.36
C GLY A 156 -10.98 -0.06 -15.87
N GLY A 157 -11.25 0.45 -17.08
CA GLY A 157 -12.56 0.30 -17.72
C GLY A 157 -13.70 1.06 -17.05
N GLY A 158 -13.39 2.15 -16.32
CA GLY A 158 -14.40 3.01 -15.68
C GLY A 158 -14.92 2.48 -14.34
N LEU A 159 -14.21 1.54 -13.72
CA LEU A 159 -14.56 1.02 -12.41
C LEU A 159 -14.52 2.12 -11.35
N ALA A 160 -15.62 2.28 -10.63
CA ALA A 160 -15.70 2.98 -9.35
C ALA A 160 -16.61 2.17 -8.41
N ALA A 161 -16.11 1.78 -7.24
CA ALA A 161 -16.83 0.91 -6.31
C ALA A 161 -16.64 1.35 -4.86
N ARG A 162 -17.69 1.25 -4.04
CA ARG A 162 -17.58 1.35 -2.59
C ARG A 162 -17.16 0.00 -2.01
N LEU A 163 -16.05 -0.04 -1.28
CA LEU A 163 -15.60 -1.25 -0.59
C LEU A 163 -16.39 -1.39 0.71
N SER A 164 -17.15 -2.49 0.83
CA SER A 164 -17.93 -2.80 2.03
C SER A 164 -17.31 -4.00 2.74
N VAL A 165 -16.58 -3.74 3.81
CA VAL A 165 -16.08 -4.76 4.72
C VAL A 165 -17.08 -4.91 5.86
N ASN A 166 -17.72 -6.08 5.96
CA ASN A 166 -18.56 -6.37 7.12
C ASN A 166 -17.67 -6.57 8.35
N ARG A 167 -18.04 -5.93 9.46
CA ARG A 167 -17.46 -6.21 10.78
C ARG A 167 -17.95 -7.55 11.30
#